data_AF-A0A5B7BCK5-F1
#
_entry.id   AF-A0A5B7BCK5-F1
#
_cell.length_a   1.000
_cell.length_b   1.000
_cell.length_c   1.000
_cell.angle_alpha   90.00
_cell.angle_beta   90.00
_cell.angle_gamma   90.00
#
_symmetry.space_group_name_H-M   'P 1'
#
loop_
_entity.id
_entity.type
_entity.pdbx_description
1 polymer ?
#
loop_
_entity_poly.entity_id
_entity_poly.type
_entity_poly.pdbx_seq_one_letter_code
_entity_poly.pdbx_strand_id
1 'polypeptide(L)'
;WEQVHKLRKTMWERGTRKPPGCSSIELDGVVHEFIVGDITHSRKKEIYEMLDEMGKRLKLAGYEADTKQVLLDIDEEEVKQNSLGHHSEKLAVAFGFISSRPGTTIRVIKNLRVCSD
;
A
#
# COMPACT_ATOMS: atom_id res chain seq x y z
N TRP A 1 22.72 -2.05 -7.71
CA TRP A 1 21.94 -2.34 -6.47
C TRP A 1 22.80 -2.65 -5.25
N GLU A 2 23.87 -3.44 -5.35
CA GLU A 2 24.69 -3.82 -4.17
C GLU A 2 25.34 -2.63 -3.42
N GLN A 3 25.86 -1.63 -4.14
CA GLN A 3 26.42 -0.41 -3.53
C GLN A 3 25.36 0.42 -2.80
N VAL A 4 24.15 0.50 -3.34
CA VAL A 4 23.00 1.16 -2.70
C VAL A 4 22.62 0.42 -1.42
N HIS A 5 22.69 -0.91 -1.44
CA HIS A 5 22.41 -1.75 -0.27
C HIS A 5 23.47 -1.54 0.83
N LYS A 6 24.76 -1.48 0.47
CA LYS A 6 25.86 -1.16 1.40
C LYS A 6 25.68 0.24 2.00
N LEU A 7 25.36 1.24 1.19
CA LEU A 7 25.08 2.60 1.66
C LEU A 7 23.89 2.64 2.64
N ARG A 8 22.76 2.01 2.30
CA ARG A 8 21.58 1.93 3.18
C ARG A 8 21.89 1.23 4.50
N LYS A 9 22.69 0.16 4.46
CA LYS A 9 23.15 -0.55 5.67
C LYS A 9 24.00 0.37 6.56
N THR A 10 24.96 1.09 5.98
CA THR A 10 25.77 2.06 6.73
C THR A 10 24.93 3.21 7.30
N MET A 11 23.92 3.70 6.57
CA MET A 11 23.00 4.71 7.09
C MET A 11 22.20 4.17 8.28
N TRP A 12 21.71 2.93 8.20
CA TRP A 12 21.01 2.27 9.30
C TRP A 12 21.89 2.12 10.54
N GLU A 13 23.12 1.63 10.38
CA GLU A 13 24.10 1.47 11.47
C GLU A 13 24.44 2.80 12.15
N ARG A 14 24.39 3.91 11.40
CA ARG A 14 24.61 5.28 11.91
C ARG A 14 23.34 5.93 12.49
N GLY A 15 22.23 5.20 12.57
CA GLY A 15 20.95 5.70 13.09
C GLY A 15 20.16 6.57 12.11
N THR A 16 20.64 6.79 10.89
CA THR A 16 19.91 7.50 9.84
C THR A 16 18.92 6.55 9.17
N ARG A 17 17.67 6.57 9.63
CA ARG A 17 16.58 5.78 9.05
C ARG A 17 15.68 6.66 8.21
N LYS A 18 15.42 6.24 6.97
CA LYS A 18 14.30 6.79 6.19
C LYS A 18 13.01 6.18 6.75
N PRO A 19 11.99 6.96 7.12
CA PRO A 19 10.71 6.40 7.54
C PRO A 19 10.10 5.57 6.39
N PRO A 20 9.46 4.42 6.71
CA PRO A 20 8.79 3.63 5.69
C PRO A 20 7.67 4.44 5.04
N GLY A 21 7.32 4.09 3.80
CA GLY A 21 6.12 4.62 3.17
C GLY A 21 4.88 4.10 3.90
N CYS A 22 4.08 5.00 4.43
CA CYS A 22 2.83 4.67 5.12
C CYS A 22 1.68 5.52 4.56
N SER A 23 0.49 4.94 4.64
CA SER A 23 -0.77 5.63 4.38
C SER A 23 -1.64 5.53 5.62
N SER A 24 -2.39 6.58 5.91
CA SER A 24 -3.27 6.64 7.08
C SER A 24 -4.68 7.10 6.69
N ILE A 25 -5.66 6.64 7.46
CA ILE A 25 -7.07 6.99 7.33
C ILE A 25 -7.59 7.37 8.73
N GLU A 26 -8.45 8.39 8.78
CA GLU A 26 -9.17 8.77 9.99
C GLU A 26 -10.62 8.28 9.88
N LEU A 27 -11.03 7.42 10.80
CA LEU A 27 -12.42 6.94 10.93
C LEU A 27 -12.85 7.08 12.38
N ASP A 28 -14.03 7.69 12.60
CA ASP A 28 -14.61 7.88 13.93
C ASP A 28 -13.64 8.48 14.97
N GLY A 29 -12.77 9.39 14.53
CA GLY A 29 -11.76 10.05 15.36
C GLY A 29 -10.53 9.20 15.69
N VAL A 30 -10.40 8.01 15.08
CA VAL A 30 -9.24 7.12 15.23
C VAL A 30 -8.43 7.12 13.93
N VAL A 31 -7.13 7.32 14.07
CA VAL A 31 -6.18 7.24 12.95
C VAL A 31 -5.65 5.81 12.85
N HIS A 32 -5.83 5.20 11.69
CA HIS A 32 -5.29 3.89 11.35
C HIS A 32 -4.17 4.06 10.33
N GLU A 33 -3.00 3.48 10.60
CA GLU A 33 -1.82 3.53 9.73
C GLU A 33 -1.56 2.18 9.08
N PHE A 34 -1.18 2.21 7.79
CA PHE A 34 -0.90 1.04 6.97
C PHE A 34 0.48 1.17 6.34
N ILE A 35 1.26 0.09 6.46
CA ILE A 35 2.57 -0.07 5.85
C ILE A 35 2.51 -1.34 4.99
N VAL A 36 3.12 -1.30 3.81
CA VAL A 36 3.19 -2.48 2.93
C VAL A 36 3.94 -3.61 3.64
N GLY A 37 3.32 -4.80 3.69
CA GLY A 37 3.90 -5.97 4.35
C GLY A 37 3.72 -6.01 5.87
N ASP A 38 3.00 -5.04 6.45
CA ASP A 38 2.63 -5.10 7.86
C ASP A 38 1.57 -6.19 8.12
N ILE A 39 1.91 -7.14 8.98
CA ILE A 39 1.06 -8.27 9.36
C ILE A 39 0.52 -8.16 10.80
N THR A 40 0.77 -7.04 11.46
CA THR A 40 0.41 -6.81 12.87
C THR A 40 -1.04 -6.34 13.03
N HIS A 41 -1.66 -5.82 11.97
CA HIS A 41 -3.04 -5.34 12.02
C HIS A 41 -4.03 -6.47 12.33
N SER A 42 -4.88 -6.29 13.35
CA SER A 42 -5.83 -7.30 13.83
C SER A 42 -6.80 -7.77 12.72
N ARG A 43 -7.26 -6.84 11.89
CA ARG A 43 -8.16 -7.10 10.76
C ARG A 43 -7.46 -7.36 9.42
N LYS A 44 -6.17 -7.72 9.41
CA LYS A 44 -5.41 -7.91 8.16
C LYS A 44 -6.12 -8.81 7.16
N LYS A 45 -6.71 -9.92 7.62
CA LYS A 45 -7.36 -10.88 6.73
C LYS A 45 -8.49 -10.22 5.93
N GLU A 46 -9.37 -9.50 6.61
CA GLU A 46 -10.50 -8.80 5.99
C GLU A 46 -10.02 -7.70 5.03
N ILE A 47 -8.94 -6.99 5.38
CA ILE A 47 -8.38 -5.94 4.52
C ILE A 47 -7.87 -6.53 3.20
N TYR A 48 -7.12 -7.64 3.27
CA TYR A 48 -6.58 -8.28 2.07
C TYR A 48 -7.68 -8.95 1.23
N GLU A 49 -8.72 -9.50 1.86
CA GLU A 49 -9.90 -10.03 1.15
C GLU A 49 -10.64 -8.90 0.41
N MET A 50 -10.86 -7.75 1.06
CA MET A 50 -11.45 -6.58 0.41
C MET A 50 -10.57 -6.03 -0.71
N LEU A 51 -9.24 -6.04 -0.53
CA LEU A 51 -8.30 -5.61 -1.55
C LEU A 51 -8.37 -6.47 -2.81
N ASP A 52 -8.46 -7.80 -2.66
CA ASP A 52 -8.66 -8.73 -3.76
C ASP A 52 -10.03 -8.50 -4.45
N GLU A 53 -11.09 -8.28 -3.68
CA GLU A 53 -12.41 -7.93 -4.21
C GLU A 53 -12.39 -6.62 -5.02
N MET A 54 -11.73 -5.57 -4.50
CA MET A 54 -11.51 -4.31 -5.21
C MET A 54 -10.77 -4.55 -6.52
N GLY A 55 -9.68 -5.33 -6.49
CA GLY A 55 -8.90 -5.68 -7.67
C GLY A 55 -9.73 -6.39 -8.75
N LYS A 56 -10.55 -7.37 -8.35
CA LYS A 56 -11.48 -8.07 -9.27
C LYS A 56 -12.49 -7.12 -9.90
N ARG A 57 -13.10 -6.25 -9.09
CA ARG A 57 -14.09 -5.27 -9.57
C ARG A 57 -13.47 -4.26 -10.54
N LEU A 58 -12.26 -3.77 -10.24
CA LEU A 58 -11.52 -2.87 -11.12
C LEU A 58 -11.19 -3.55 -12.46
N LYS A 59 -10.71 -4.80 -12.43
CA LYS A 59 -10.45 -5.58 -13.66
C LYS A 59 -11.71 -5.76 -14.51
N LEU A 60 -12.85 -6.09 -13.89
CA LEU A 60 -14.14 -6.20 -14.60
C LEU A 60 -14.60 -4.87 -15.19
N ALA A 61 -14.23 -3.74 -14.58
CA ALA A 61 -14.48 -2.40 -15.11
C ALA A 61 -13.48 -1.96 -16.20
N GLY A 62 -12.53 -2.83 -16.58
CA GLY A 62 -11.52 -2.54 -17.60
C GLY A 62 -10.28 -1.80 -17.10
N TYR A 63 -10.06 -1.76 -15.78
CA TYR A 63 -8.83 -1.21 -15.22
C TYR A 63 -7.63 -2.10 -15.52
N GLU A 64 -6.58 -1.51 -16.07
CA GLU A 64 -5.27 -2.13 -16.24
C GLU A 64 -4.25 -1.40 -15.37
N ALA A 65 -3.50 -2.15 -14.55
CA ALA A 65 -2.50 -1.58 -13.66
C ALA A 65 -1.31 -1.02 -14.45
N ASP A 66 -0.82 0.16 -14.09
CA ASP A 66 0.37 0.77 -14.71
C ASP A 66 1.66 0.14 -14.14
N THR A 67 2.06 -1.01 -14.69
CA THR A 67 3.23 -1.76 -14.24
C THR A 67 4.55 -0.98 -14.37
N LYS A 68 4.57 0.13 -15.13
CA LYS A 68 5.72 1.04 -15.23
C LYS A 68 6.02 1.78 -13.93
N GLN A 69 5.07 1.84 -12.99
CA GLN A 69 5.27 2.43 -11.66
C GLN A 69 6.14 1.54 -10.75
N VAL A 70 6.30 0.25 -11.06
CA VAL A 70 7.21 -0.65 -10.34
C VAL A 70 8.61 -0.53 -10.91
N LEU A 71 9.44 0.30 -10.26
CA LEU A 71 10.85 0.48 -10.63
C LEU A 71 11.75 -0.72 -10.27
N LEU A 72 11.20 -1.74 -9.61
CA LEU A 72 11.94 -2.97 -9.33
C LEU A 72 11.94 -3.80 -10.62
N ASP A 73 13.14 -4.11 -11.10
CA ASP A 73 13.36 -4.95 -12.27
C ASP A 73 13.10 -6.41 -11.88
N ILE A 74 11.81 -6.76 -11.83
CA ILE A 74 11.32 -8.12 -11.63
C ILE A 74 10.82 -8.58 -13.00
N ASP A 75 11.30 -9.73 -13.49
CA ASP A 75 10.93 -10.25 -14.81
C ASP A 75 9.44 -10.64 -14.91
N GLU A 76 8.78 -10.86 -13.77
CA GLU A 76 7.40 -11.32 -13.67
C GLU A 76 6.41 -10.14 -13.53
N GLU A 77 5.67 -9.84 -14.60
CA GLU A 77 4.61 -8.83 -14.62
C GLU A 77 3.51 -9.08 -13.56
N GLU A 78 3.23 -10.35 -13.24
CA GLU A 78 2.29 -10.72 -12.18
C GLU A 78 2.77 -10.26 -10.80
N VAL A 79 4.08 -10.30 -10.55
CA VAL A 79 4.68 -9.82 -9.30
C VAL A 79 4.65 -8.29 -9.24
N LYS A 80 4.82 -7.60 -10.37
CA LYS A 80 4.65 -6.13 -10.43
C LYS A 80 3.20 -5.73 -10.13
N GLN A 81 2.23 -6.39 -10.74
CA GLN A 81 0.81 -6.15 -10.49
C GLN A 81 0.44 -6.42 -9.04
N ASN A 82 0.94 -7.51 -8.45
CA ASN A 82 0.74 -7.79 -7.03
C ASN A 82 1.38 -6.73 -6.15
N SER A 83 2.58 -6.26 -6.45
CA SER A 83 3.24 -5.17 -5.70
C SER A 83 2.41 -3.88 -5.71
N LEU A 84 1.87 -3.49 -6.88
CA LEU A 84 0.96 -2.34 -7.03
C LEU A 84 -0.36 -2.53 -6.29
N GLY A 85 -0.88 -3.76 -6.29
CA GLY A 85 -2.09 -4.12 -5.55
C GLY A 85 -1.93 -3.89 -4.05
N HIS A 86 -0.75 -4.15 -3.50
CA HIS A 86 -0.47 -4.09 -2.06
C HIS A 86 0.06 -2.73 -1.56
N HIS A 87 -0.09 -1.66 -2.34
CA HIS A 87 0.23 -0.30 -1.89
C HIS A 87 -0.51 0.06 -0.60
N SER A 88 0.16 0.80 0.29
CA SER A 88 -0.42 1.18 1.58
C SER A 88 -1.67 2.04 1.43
N GLU A 89 -1.78 2.83 0.36
CA GLU A 89 -3.00 3.57 0.03
C GLU A 89 -4.19 2.63 -0.20
N LYS A 90 -3.99 1.56 -0.97
CA LYS A 90 -5.05 0.61 -1.30
C LYS A 90 -5.46 -0.20 -0.08
N LEU A 91 -4.52 -0.54 0.80
CA LEU A 91 -4.82 -1.10 2.13
C LEU A 91 -5.67 -0.16 2.97
N ALA A 92 -5.35 1.14 3.00
CA ALA A 92 -6.12 2.14 3.73
C ALA A 92 -7.55 2.30 3.17
N VAL A 93 -7.71 2.30 1.84
CA VAL A 93 -9.03 2.34 1.18
C VAL A 93 -9.83 1.07 1.47
N ALA A 94 -9.21 -0.11 1.36
CA ALA A 94 -9.85 -1.38 1.69
C ALA A 94 -10.33 -1.41 3.15
N PHE A 95 -9.50 -0.94 4.08
CA PHE A 95 -9.90 -0.77 5.48
C PHE A 95 -11.07 0.21 5.63
N GLY A 96 -11.05 1.31 4.87
CA GLY A 96 -12.14 2.26 4.79
C GLY A 96 -13.47 1.61 4.39
N PHE A 97 -13.48 0.75 3.37
CA PHE A 97 -14.70 0.07 2.93
C PHE A 97 -15.25 -0.93 3.95
N ILE A 98 -14.39 -1.69 4.64
CA ILE A 98 -14.84 -2.67 5.63
C ILE A 98 -15.24 -2.05 6.99
N SER A 99 -14.90 -0.78 7.22
CA SER A 99 -15.05 -0.12 8.52
C SER A 99 -16.00 1.08 8.50
N SER A 100 -16.40 1.56 7.33
CA SER A 100 -17.29 2.70 7.18
C SER A 100 -18.64 2.32 6.59
N ARG A 101 -19.64 3.19 6.76
CA ARG A 101 -20.98 3.00 6.17
C ARG A 101 -21.00 3.55 4.75
N PRO A 102 -21.87 3.04 3.86
CA PRO A 102 -22.10 3.65 2.55
C PRO A 102 -22.38 5.15 2.66
N GLY A 103 -21.73 5.94 1.80
CA GLY A 103 -21.82 7.41 1.83
C GLY A 103 -20.84 8.10 2.80
N THR A 104 -20.06 7.35 3.58
CA THR A 104 -19.00 7.93 4.42
C THR A 104 -17.85 8.42 3.55
N THR A 105 -17.37 9.64 3.82
CA THR A 105 -16.18 10.15 3.14
C THR A 105 -14.93 9.54 3.77
N ILE A 106 -14.12 8.86 2.95
CA ILE A 106 -12.83 8.29 3.35
C ILE A 106 -11.71 9.25 2.93
N ARG A 107 -10.86 9.65 3.88
CA ARG A 107 -9.68 10.50 3.63
C ARG A 107 -8.41 9.72 3.87
N VAL A 108 -7.60 9.54 2.83
CA VAL A 108 -6.32 8.84 2.91
C VAL A 108 -5.18 9.85 2.81
N ILE A 109 -4.22 9.78 3.73
CA ILE A 109 -3.02 10.63 3.78
C ILE A 109 -1.78 9.74 3.64
N LYS A 110 -0.88 10.08 2.73
CA LYS A 110 0.40 9.37 2.53
C LYS A 110 1.59 10.26 2.87
N ASN A 111 2.61 9.69 3.52
CA ASN A 111 3.84 10.41 3.86
C ASN A 111 4.84 10.52 2.69
N LEU A 112 4.62 9.77 1.62
CA LEU A 112 5.37 9.80 0.36
C LEU A 112 4.45 10.20 -0.79
N ARG A 113 5.01 10.39 -1.98
CA ARG A 113 4.23 10.60 -3.21
C ARG A 113 3.24 9.45 -3.39
N VAL A 114 1.97 9.81 -3.61
CA VAL A 114 0.90 8.87 -3.96
C VAL A 114 1.21 8.26 -5.31
N CYS A 115 1.04 6.95 -5.45
CA CYS A 115 1.20 6.30 -6.74
C CYS A 115 0.13 6.79 -7.72
N SER A 116 0.46 6.90 -9.01
CA SER A 116 -0.53 7.25 -10.03
C SER A 116 -1.49 6.09 -10.35
N ASP A 117 -1.14 4.89 -9.91
CA ASP A 117 -1.92 3.65 -9.95
C ASP A 117 -2.65 3.38 -8.62
#